data_AF-A0A7S3FGE1-F1
#
_entry.id   AF-A0A7S3FGE1-F1
#
_cell.length_a   1.000
_cell.length_b   1.000
_cell.length_c   1.000
_cell.angle_alpha   90.00
_cell.angle_beta   90.00
_cell.angle_gamma   90.00
#
_symmetry.space_group_name_H-M   'P 1'
#
loop_
_entity.id
_entity.type
_entity.pdbx_description
1 polymer ?
#
loop_
_entity_poly.entity_id
_entity_poly.type
_entity_poly.pdbx_seq_one_letter_code
_entity_poly.pdbx_strand_id
1 'polypeptide(L)'
;APLLGDITEVADAELPPEGALDLVVGGFPCQSFSCRGEREGLGDARGMLYLEIARVLRACRPRALLLENVENLLRIDGGAALAAIVDELGAAGYSVRHEVVDAAHYVPQHRKRLYLVGFREDIADAGAWERFEWPRHAPLSARGPFPHAVRDVLFAEGDEEAVNACVLSDEHEEVVRKRWAMME
;
A
#
# COMPACT_ATOMS: atom_id res chain seq x y z
N ALA A 1 -5.22 20.86 6.24
CA ALA A 1 -4.29 20.63 7.36
C ALA A 1 -2.90 21.11 6.94
N PRO A 2 -2.08 21.66 7.85
CA PRO A 2 -0.71 22.05 7.54
C PRO A 2 0.15 20.82 7.20
N LEU A 3 1.13 21.00 6.32
CA LEU A 3 2.19 20.02 6.09
C LEU A 3 3.23 20.18 7.20
N LEU A 4 3.38 19.16 8.05
CA LEU A 4 4.25 19.22 9.24
C LEU A 4 5.72 18.84 8.98
N GLY A 5 6.04 18.33 7.80
CA GLY A 5 7.41 17.94 7.44
C GLY A 5 7.73 16.48 7.74
N ASP A 6 8.96 16.22 8.20
CA ASP A 6 9.43 14.86 8.53
C ASP A 6 8.73 14.35 9.78
N ILE A 7 7.94 13.29 9.65
CA ILE A 7 7.16 12.73 10.75
C ILE A 7 8.03 12.28 11.94
N THR A 8 9.30 11.95 11.71
CA THR A 8 10.24 11.57 12.77
C THR A 8 10.68 12.75 13.64
N GLU A 9 10.50 13.99 13.16
CA GLU A 9 10.83 15.23 13.85
C GLU A 9 9.58 15.92 14.45
N VAL A 10 8.38 15.52 14.05
CA VAL A 10 7.11 16.11 14.53
C VAL A 10 6.80 15.63 15.95
N ALA A 11 6.76 16.57 16.90
CA ALA A 11 6.45 16.27 18.29
C ALA A 11 4.97 15.93 18.50
N ASP A 12 4.66 15.13 19.53
CA ASP A 12 3.27 14.75 19.87
C ASP A 12 2.37 15.98 20.11
N ALA A 13 2.92 17.07 20.63
CA ALA A 13 2.19 18.32 20.89
C ALA A 13 1.77 19.05 19.59
N GLU A 14 2.39 18.74 18.47
CA GLU A 14 2.07 19.29 17.14
C GLU A 14 1.07 18.41 16.39
N LEU A 15 0.85 17.18 16.86
CA LEU A 15 -0.16 16.30 16.30
C LEU A 15 -1.56 16.79 16.65
N PRO A 16 -2.56 16.51 15.80
CA PRO A 16 -3.95 16.78 16.14
C PRO A 16 -4.33 16.13 17.48
N PRO A 17 -5.10 16.81 18.33
CA PRO A 17 -5.47 16.26 19.63
C PRO A 17 -6.36 15.02 19.46
N GLU A 18 -6.46 14.23 20.52
CA GLU A 18 -7.31 13.05 20.56
C GLU A 18 -8.75 13.37 20.08
N GLY A 19 -9.26 12.56 19.15
CA GLY A 19 -10.60 12.71 18.61
C GLY A 19 -10.76 13.79 17.52
N ALA A 20 -9.71 14.54 17.19
CA ALA A 20 -9.74 15.48 16.06
C ALA A 20 -9.54 14.80 14.69
N LEU A 21 -9.11 13.54 14.67
CA LEU A 21 -8.95 12.73 13.46
C LEU A 21 -9.94 11.57 13.45
N ASP A 22 -10.69 11.40 12.36
CA ASP A 22 -11.49 10.20 12.13
C ASP A 22 -10.66 9.09 11.46
N LEU A 23 -9.74 9.44 10.56
CA LEU A 23 -9.04 8.48 9.71
C LEU A 23 -7.58 8.88 9.49
N VAL A 24 -6.68 7.92 9.65
CA VAL A 24 -5.28 8.02 9.20
C VAL A 24 -5.11 7.23 7.91
N VAL A 25 -4.52 7.86 6.90
CA VAL A 25 -4.19 7.22 5.62
C VAL A 25 -2.70 7.37 5.36
N GLY A 26 -2.03 6.30 4.94
CA GLY A 26 -0.59 6.38 4.69
C GLY A 26 -0.03 5.22 3.86
N GLY A 27 0.84 5.55 2.91
CA GLY A 27 1.75 4.60 2.29
C GLY A 27 3.13 4.77 2.89
N PHE A 28 3.73 3.70 3.42
CA PHE A 28 5.04 3.76 4.07
C PHE A 28 6.09 2.99 3.25
N PRO A 29 7.37 3.41 3.27
CA PRO A 29 8.41 2.80 2.44
C PRO A 29 8.60 1.31 2.74
N CYS A 30 8.75 0.50 1.68
CA CYS A 30 8.99 -0.94 1.78
C CYS A 30 10.47 -1.35 1.81
N GLN A 31 11.39 -0.40 1.66
CA GLN A 31 12.77 -0.69 1.22
C GLN A 31 13.65 -1.40 2.26
N SER A 32 13.23 -1.54 3.52
CA SER A 32 14.11 -1.93 4.63
C SER A 32 13.61 -3.05 5.53
N PHE A 33 12.62 -3.82 5.10
CA PHE A 33 12.18 -4.99 5.86
C PHE A 33 13.20 -6.14 5.69
N SER A 34 14.30 -6.08 6.43
CA SER A 34 15.11 -7.25 6.77
C SER A 34 15.12 -7.36 8.28
N CYS A 35 14.09 -8.00 8.83
CA CYS A 35 13.89 -8.27 10.25
C CYS A 35 14.70 -9.48 10.75
N ARG A 36 15.80 -9.85 10.08
CA ARG A 36 16.77 -10.81 10.61
C ARG A 36 17.68 -10.12 11.63
N GLY A 37 17.14 -9.99 12.84
CA GLY A 37 17.87 -10.05 14.09
C GLY A 37 19.08 -9.15 14.21
N GLU A 38 18.85 -7.89 14.59
CA GLU A 38 19.69 -7.19 15.56
C GLU A 38 19.00 -5.88 15.91
N ARG A 39 18.62 -5.73 17.19
CA ARG A 39 18.24 -4.44 17.77
C ARG A 39 19.45 -3.46 17.87
N GLU A 40 20.53 -3.74 17.16
CA GLU A 40 21.78 -2.97 17.13
C GLU A 40 22.10 -2.33 15.77
N GLY A 41 21.23 -2.49 14.76
CA GLY A 41 21.41 -1.88 13.44
C GLY A 41 20.58 -0.60 13.23
N LEU A 42 21.13 0.57 13.58
CA LEU A 42 20.68 1.90 13.15
C LEU A 42 20.85 2.13 11.61
N GLY A 43 20.59 1.12 10.78
CA GLY A 43 21.02 1.09 9.38
C GLY A 43 20.01 1.62 8.37
N ASP A 44 18.71 1.48 8.60
CA ASP A 44 17.71 2.07 7.70
C ASP A 44 16.42 2.47 8.44
N ALA A 45 16.42 3.71 8.94
CA ALA A 45 15.29 4.33 9.61
C ALA A 45 14.00 4.32 8.77
N ARG A 46 14.09 4.19 7.44
CA ARG A 46 12.94 4.22 6.53
C ARG A 46 12.03 3.00 6.68
N GLY A 47 12.56 1.86 7.13
CA GLY A 47 11.80 0.63 7.36
C GLY A 47 11.03 0.62 8.67
N MET A 48 11.30 1.59 9.54
CA MET A 48 10.68 1.73 10.86
C MET A 48 9.57 2.79 10.89
N LEU A 49 9.20 3.40 9.77
CA LEU A 49 8.15 4.43 9.72
C LEU A 49 6.76 3.91 10.12
N TYR A 50 6.54 2.59 10.16
CA TYR A 50 5.31 2.04 10.75
C TYR A 50 5.23 2.27 12.27
N LEU A 51 6.37 2.45 12.95
CA LEU A 51 6.41 2.84 14.37
C LEU A 51 5.92 4.28 14.57
N GLU A 52 6.23 5.18 13.63
CA GLU A 52 5.70 6.55 13.64
C GLU A 52 4.19 6.55 13.40
N ILE A 53 3.69 5.68 12.52
CA ILE A 53 2.25 5.47 12.36
C ILE A 53 1.65 5.03 13.70
N ALA A 54 2.23 4.03 14.37
CA ALA A 54 1.75 3.56 15.66
C ALA A 54 1.81 4.66 16.75
N ARG A 55 2.83 5.53 16.75
CA ARG A 55 2.92 6.71 17.62
C ARG A 55 1.75 7.67 17.36
N VAL A 56 1.48 8.03 16.10
CA VAL A 56 0.34 8.88 15.72
C VAL A 56 -0.99 8.26 16.14
N LEU A 57 -1.16 6.95 15.97
CA LEU A 57 -2.36 6.24 16.39
C LEU A 57 -2.57 6.28 17.91
N ARG A 58 -1.50 6.12 18.69
CA ARG A 58 -1.55 6.23 20.16
C ARG A 58 -1.89 7.64 20.62
N ALA A 59 -1.32 8.67 19.99
CA ALA A 59 -1.49 10.07 20.38
C ALA A 59 -2.85 10.64 19.96
N CYS A 60 -3.26 10.43 18.69
CA CYS A 60 -4.47 11.04 18.13
C CYS A 60 -5.72 10.17 18.29
N ARG A 61 -5.55 8.86 18.53
CA ARG A 61 -6.58 7.82 18.61
C ARG A 61 -7.68 7.95 17.55
N PRO A 62 -7.35 8.02 16.25
CA PRO A 62 -8.35 8.09 15.18
C PRO A 62 -9.30 6.90 15.19
N ARG A 63 -10.46 7.04 14.57
CA ARG A 63 -11.48 5.98 14.54
C ARG A 63 -11.10 4.81 13.64
N ALA A 64 -10.35 5.09 12.57
CA ALA A 64 -9.90 4.09 11.61
C ALA A 64 -8.53 4.44 11.01
N LEU A 65 -7.92 3.45 10.35
CA LEU A 65 -6.71 3.59 9.54
C LEU A 65 -6.86 2.85 8.21
N LEU A 66 -6.23 3.40 7.17
CA LEU A 66 -6.06 2.78 5.85
C LEU A 66 -4.60 2.94 5.42
N LEU A 67 -3.84 1.86 5.46
CA LEU A 67 -2.44 1.85 5.06
C LEU A 67 -2.25 1.07 3.76
N GLU A 68 -1.27 1.49 2.97
CA GLU A 68 -0.90 0.83 1.71
C GLU A 68 0.57 0.41 1.73
N ASN A 69 0.84 -0.77 1.17
CA ASN A 69 2.19 -1.23 0.87
C ASN A 69 2.20 -2.15 -0.37
N VAL A 70 3.38 -2.54 -0.83
CA VAL A 70 3.52 -3.51 -1.92
C VAL A 70 3.11 -4.92 -1.48
N GLU A 71 2.58 -5.71 -2.42
CA GLU A 71 2.17 -7.11 -2.19
C GLU A 71 3.30 -7.97 -1.58
N ASN A 72 4.56 -7.66 -1.93
CA ASN A 72 5.71 -8.42 -1.45
C ASN A 72 5.85 -8.41 0.08
N LEU A 73 5.27 -7.43 0.79
CA LEU A 73 5.31 -7.37 2.27
C LEU A 73 4.74 -8.64 2.92
N LEU A 74 3.83 -9.36 2.25
CA LEU A 74 3.29 -10.65 2.70
C LEU A 74 4.36 -11.75 2.84
N ARG A 75 5.48 -11.64 2.11
CA ARG A 75 6.49 -12.70 1.96
C ARG A 75 7.81 -12.36 2.63
N ILE A 76 8.04 -11.09 2.96
CA ILE A 76 9.30 -10.65 3.55
C ILE A 76 9.52 -11.36 4.89
N ASP A 77 10.71 -11.93 5.06
CA ASP A 77 11.10 -12.76 6.21
C ASP A 77 10.07 -13.84 6.56
N GLY A 78 9.47 -14.46 5.53
CA GLY A 78 8.45 -15.49 5.72
C GLY A 78 7.14 -14.97 6.30
N GLY A 79 6.84 -13.68 6.14
CA GLY A 79 5.65 -13.01 6.67
C GLY A 79 5.86 -12.33 8.02
N ALA A 80 7.05 -12.46 8.63
CA ALA A 80 7.34 -11.87 9.94
C ALA A 80 7.26 -10.33 9.93
N ALA A 81 7.62 -9.68 8.82
CA ALA A 81 7.54 -8.22 8.71
C ALA A 81 6.09 -7.72 8.81
N LEU A 82 5.15 -8.33 8.08
CA LEU A 82 3.73 -7.97 8.17
C LEU A 82 3.17 -8.28 9.55
N ALA A 83 3.53 -9.42 10.14
CA ALA A 83 3.10 -9.78 11.50
C ALA A 83 3.53 -8.72 12.52
N ALA A 84 4.80 -8.29 12.49
CA ALA A 84 5.29 -7.24 13.38
C ALA A 84 4.54 -5.91 13.22
N ILE A 85 4.18 -5.53 11.98
CA ILE A 85 3.38 -4.33 11.72
C ILE A 85 1.98 -4.49 12.32
N VAL A 86 1.30 -5.61 12.05
CA VAL A 86 -0.05 -5.87 12.56
C VAL A 86 -0.06 -5.92 14.09
N ASP A 87 0.95 -6.53 14.71
CA ASP A 87 1.11 -6.60 16.16
C ASP A 87 1.33 -5.21 16.77
N GLU A 88 2.18 -4.36 16.17
CA GLU A 88 2.41 -2.99 16.65
C GLU A 88 1.15 -2.11 16.52
N LEU A 89 0.40 -2.24 15.42
CA LEU A 89 -0.88 -1.55 15.24
C LEU A 89 -1.93 -2.06 16.23
N GLY A 90 -1.94 -3.36 16.51
CA GLY A 90 -2.74 -3.99 17.55
C GLY A 90 -2.43 -3.44 18.94
N ALA A 91 -1.14 -3.34 19.28
CA ALA A 91 -0.68 -2.75 20.54
C ALA A 91 -1.03 -1.24 20.66
N ALA A 92 -1.28 -0.54 19.55
CA ALA A 92 -1.83 0.81 19.55
C ALA A 92 -3.35 0.88 19.77
N GLY A 93 -4.05 -0.26 19.91
CA GLY A 93 -5.49 -0.35 20.18
C GLY A 93 -6.35 -0.43 18.93
N TYR A 94 -5.85 -1.08 17.86
CA TYR A 94 -6.56 -1.23 16.59
C TYR A 94 -6.70 -2.70 16.17
N SER A 95 -7.91 -3.10 15.80
CA SER A 95 -8.15 -4.33 15.08
C SER A 95 -7.84 -4.11 13.61
N VAL A 96 -6.90 -4.86 13.02
CA VAL A 96 -6.42 -4.68 11.64
C VAL A 96 -6.67 -5.93 10.80
N ARG A 97 -7.18 -5.74 9.58
CA ARG A 97 -7.26 -6.76 8.53
C ARG A 97 -6.56 -6.26 7.27
N HIS A 98 -6.13 -7.17 6.41
CA HIS A 98 -5.43 -6.83 5.17
C HIS A 98 -5.92 -7.64 3.98
N GLU A 99 -5.80 -7.06 2.78
CA GLU A 99 -6.20 -7.68 1.51
C GLU A 99 -5.31 -7.15 0.36
N VAL A 100 -5.07 -7.97 -0.66
CA VAL A 100 -4.38 -7.53 -1.87
C VAL A 100 -5.41 -7.10 -2.92
N VAL A 101 -5.31 -5.87 -3.38
CA VAL A 101 -6.20 -5.33 -4.42
C VAL A 101 -5.38 -5.01 -5.66
N ASP A 102 -5.82 -5.49 -6.83
CA ASP A 102 -5.28 -5.11 -8.12
C ASP A 102 -6.02 -3.90 -8.68
N ALA A 103 -5.28 -2.81 -8.93
CA ALA A 103 -5.82 -1.61 -9.55
C ALA A 103 -6.42 -1.86 -10.94
N ALA A 104 -6.07 -2.98 -11.62
CA ALA A 104 -6.64 -3.36 -12.91
C ALA A 104 -8.17 -3.47 -12.90
N HIS A 105 -8.77 -3.69 -11.72
CA HIS A 105 -10.22 -3.69 -11.55
C HIS A 105 -10.85 -2.29 -11.54
N TYR A 106 -10.05 -1.21 -11.59
CA TYR A 106 -10.52 0.18 -11.47
C TYR A 106 -9.94 1.09 -12.54
N VAL A 107 -8.68 0.86 -12.89
CA VAL A 107 -7.89 1.64 -13.86
C VAL A 107 -7.15 0.69 -14.80
N PRO A 108 -6.76 1.11 -16.01
CA PRO A 108 -6.05 0.26 -16.97
C PRO A 108 -4.57 0.07 -16.58
N GLN A 109 -4.32 -0.44 -15.37
CA GLN A 109 -2.98 -0.70 -14.86
C GLN A 109 -2.99 -1.90 -13.91
N HIS A 110 -2.18 -2.92 -14.20
CA HIS A 110 -1.86 -3.95 -13.22
C HIS A 110 -0.98 -3.37 -12.12
N ARG A 111 -1.55 -3.28 -10.92
CA ARG A 111 -0.86 -2.76 -9.74
C ARG A 111 -1.48 -3.37 -8.50
N LYS A 112 -0.96 -4.53 -8.13
CA LYS A 112 -1.30 -5.19 -6.86
C LYS A 112 -0.67 -4.47 -5.69
N ARG A 113 -1.50 -4.14 -4.70
CA ARG A 113 -1.09 -3.51 -3.45
C ARG A 113 -1.78 -4.18 -2.27
N LEU A 114 -1.01 -4.32 -1.20
CA LEU A 114 -1.51 -4.75 0.08
C LEU A 114 -2.12 -3.54 0.78
N TYR A 115 -3.38 -3.63 1.13
CA TYR A 115 -4.08 -2.64 1.93
C TYR A 115 -4.29 -3.19 3.33
N LEU A 116 -3.97 -2.40 4.34
CA LEU A 116 -4.29 -2.68 5.74
C LEU A 116 -5.40 -1.72 6.16
N VAL A 117 -6.55 -2.27 6.54
CA VAL A 117 -7.66 -1.50 7.12
C VAL A 117 -7.70 -1.82 8.60
N GLY A 118 -7.80 -0.80 9.43
CA GLY A 118 -7.97 -0.99 10.87
C GLY A 118 -9.04 -0.10 11.46
N PHE A 119 -9.71 -0.62 12.47
CA PHE A 119 -10.66 0.12 13.31
C PHE A 119 -10.15 0.12 14.74
N ARG A 120 -10.32 1.25 15.44
CA ARG A 120 -10.05 1.31 16.88
C ARG A 120 -10.91 0.26 17.59
N GLU A 121 -10.38 -0.40 18.62
CA GLU A 121 -11.02 -1.57 19.25
C GLU A 121 -12.49 -1.35 19.65
N ASP A 122 -12.82 -0.21 20.27
CA ASP A 122 -14.20 0.15 20.63
C ASP A 122 -15.15 0.22 19.43
N ILE A 123 -14.64 0.60 18.26
CA ILE A 123 -15.39 0.69 17.01
C ILE A 123 -15.49 -0.68 16.33
N ALA A 124 -14.42 -1.47 16.38
CA ALA A 124 -14.42 -2.85 15.93
C ALA A 124 -15.45 -3.67 16.71
N ASP A 125 -15.44 -3.58 18.04
CA ASP A 125 -16.35 -4.26 18.95
C ASP A 125 -17.80 -3.79 18.81
N ALA A 126 -18.00 -2.52 18.42
CA ALA A 126 -19.31 -1.96 18.07
C ALA A 126 -19.80 -2.37 16.66
N GLY A 127 -19.18 -3.36 16.05
CA GLY A 127 -19.65 -3.99 14.83
C GLY A 127 -19.20 -3.30 13.53
N ALA A 128 -18.01 -2.68 13.52
CA ALA A 128 -17.48 -2.07 12.30
C ALA A 128 -17.15 -3.12 11.22
N TRP A 129 -16.68 -4.29 11.63
CA TRP A 129 -16.26 -5.33 10.72
C TRP A 129 -17.40 -6.02 9.97
N GLU A 130 -18.61 -5.96 10.48
CA GLU A 130 -19.85 -6.45 9.89
C GLU A 130 -20.39 -5.48 8.82
N ARG A 131 -19.97 -4.21 8.90
CA ARG A 131 -20.36 -3.14 7.98
C ARG A 131 -19.32 -2.87 6.90
N PHE A 132 -18.07 -3.29 7.13
CA PHE A 132 -16.98 -3.13 6.18
C PHE A 132 -16.91 -4.33 5.23
N GLU A 133 -16.86 -4.05 3.93
CA GLU A 133 -16.59 -5.05 2.91
C GLU A 133 -15.37 -4.62 2.08
N TRP A 134 -14.47 -5.56 1.83
CA TRP A 134 -13.44 -5.36 0.82
C TRP A 134 -14.09 -5.19 -0.56
N PRO A 135 -13.47 -4.40 -1.45
CA PRO A 135 -14.00 -4.23 -2.78
C PRO A 135 -14.14 -5.56 -3.52
N ARG A 136 -15.31 -5.80 -4.10
CA ARG A 136 -15.60 -6.99 -4.90
C ARG A 136 -15.53 -6.65 -6.38
N HIS A 137 -14.83 -7.49 -7.14
CA HIS A 137 -14.77 -7.36 -8.60
C HIS A 137 -15.02 -8.70 -9.26
N ALA A 138 -15.70 -8.65 -10.41
CA ALA A 138 -15.69 -9.78 -11.33
C ALA A 138 -14.25 -10.04 -11.79
N PRO A 139 -13.92 -11.29 -12.16
CA PRO A 139 -12.65 -11.61 -12.81
C PRO A 139 -12.37 -10.65 -13.97
N LEU A 140 -11.12 -10.25 -14.16
CA LEU A 140 -10.75 -9.39 -15.30
C LEU A 140 -11.17 -10.01 -16.63
N SER A 141 -11.16 -11.34 -16.73
CA SER A 141 -11.65 -12.11 -17.88
C SER A 141 -13.15 -12.03 -18.15
N ALA A 142 -13.95 -11.57 -17.18
CA ALA A 142 -15.39 -11.40 -17.31
C ALA A 142 -15.78 -9.98 -17.74
N ARG A 143 -14.83 -9.03 -17.79
CA ARG A 143 -15.02 -7.81 -18.58
C ARG A 143 -15.07 -8.26 -20.04
N GLY A 144 -15.92 -7.65 -20.85
CA GLY A 144 -15.98 -7.90 -22.30
C GLY A 144 -14.62 -7.63 -22.98
N PRO A 145 -14.55 -7.51 -24.32
CA PRO A 145 -13.27 -7.19 -24.97
C PRO A 145 -12.58 -6.04 -24.21
N PHE A 146 -11.32 -6.24 -23.82
CA PHE A 146 -10.59 -5.26 -23.02
C PHE A 146 -10.77 -3.89 -23.67
N PRO A 147 -11.14 -2.83 -22.90
CA PRO A 147 -11.22 -1.51 -23.46
C PRO A 147 -9.89 -1.21 -24.16
N HIS A 148 -9.98 -0.68 -25.39
CA HIS A 148 -8.81 -0.34 -26.20
C HIS A 148 -7.74 0.28 -25.32
N ALA A 149 -6.56 -0.33 -25.23
CA ALA A 149 -5.43 0.27 -24.54
C ALA A 149 -5.16 1.64 -25.16
N VAL A 150 -4.46 2.54 -24.46
CA VAL A 150 -4.05 3.83 -25.05
C VAL A 150 -3.34 3.59 -26.40
N ARG A 151 -2.57 2.51 -26.52
CA ARG A 151 -2.02 2.01 -27.79
C ARG A 151 -3.09 1.76 -28.85
N ASP A 152 -4.12 0.97 -28.53
CA ASP A 152 -5.15 0.56 -29.48
C ASP A 152 -6.10 1.73 -29.87
N VAL A 153 -6.09 2.82 -29.09
CA VAL A 153 -6.76 4.09 -29.43
C VAL A 153 -5.86 4.98 -30.29
N LEU A 154 -4.56 5.03 -30.00
CA LEU A 154 -3.60 5.88 -30.70
C LEU A 154 -3.19 5.32 -32.06
N PHE A 155 -3.23 4.00 -32.24
CA PHE A 155 -2.81 3.32 -33.47
C PHE A 155 -3.99 2.52 -34.01
N ALA A 156 -4.50 2.92 -35.18
CA ALA A 156 -5.54 2.17 -35.88
C ALA A 156 -4.99 0.81 -36.32
N GLU A 157 -5.86 -0.19 -36.47
CA GLU A 157 -5.48 -1.47 -37.07
C GLU A 157 -4.85 -1.22 -38.46
N GLY A 158 -3.55 -1.53 -38.61
CA GLY A 158 -2.79 -1.35 -39.84
C GLY A 158 -1.67 -0.30 -39.81
N ASP A 159 -1.50 0.42 -38.68
CA ASP A 159 -0.44 1.43 -38.54
C ASP A 159 0.84 0.82 -37.92
N GLU A 160 1.51 -0.07 -38.67
CA GLU A 160 2.75 -0.75 -38.22
C GLU A 160 3.92 0.23 -37.97
N GLU A 161 3.89 1.40 -38.59
CA GLU A 161 4.97 2.40 -38.53
C GLU A 161 5.03 3.11 -37.16
N ALA A 162 3.88 3.22 -36.49
CA ALA A 162 3.75 3.90 -35.21
C ALA A 162 4.09 3.00 -34.00
N VAL A 163 4.16 1.68 -34.22
CA VAL A 163 4.53 0.65 -33.23
C VAL A 163 5.96 0.85 -32.69
N ASN A 164 6.83 1.55 -33.43
CA ASN A 164 8.22 1.81 -33.05
C ASN A 164 8.47 3.17 -32.37
N ALA A 165 7.42 3.97 -32.11
CA ALA A 165 7.60 5.32 -31.55
C ALA A 165 7.60 5.37 -30.00
N CYS A 166 7.29 4.27 -29.31
CA CYS A 166 7.49 4.19 -27.87
C CYS A 166 8.96 3.90 -27.58
N VAL A 167 9.78 4.94 -27.63
CA VAL A 167 11.22 4.85 -27.32
C VAL A 167 11.37 4.70 -25.81
N LEU A 168 11.42 3.46 -25.33
CA LEU A 168 12.12 3.19 -24.09
C LEU A 168 13.61 3.37 -24.35
N SER A 169 14.35 3.94 -23.41
CA SER A 169 15.81 3.79 -23.45
C SER A 169 16.14 2.31 -23.44
N ASP A 170 17.23 1.90 -24.10
CA ASP A 170 17.68 0.49 -24.10
C ASP A 170 17.71 -0.10 -22.68
N GLU A 171 18.11 0.73 -21.70
CA GLU A 171 18.13 0.40 -20.28
C GLU A 171 16.72 0.14 -19.70
N HIS A 172 15.71 0.93 -20.08
CA HIS A 172 14.33 0.70 -19.64
C HIS A 172 13.72 -0.52 -20.34
N GLU A 173 14.03 -0.75 -21.61
CA GLU A 173 13.52 -1.89 -22.35
C GLU A 173 14.02 -3.20 -21.74
N GLU A 174 15.30 -3.26 -21.34
CA GLU A 174 15.87 -4.43 -20.68
C GLU A 174 15.18 -4.72 -19.33
N VAL A 175 14.89 -3.69 -18.55
CA VAL A 175 14.18 -3.81 -17.27
C VAL A 175 12.75 -4.30 -17.46
N VAL A 176 12.03 -3.76 -18.45
CA VAL A 176 10.65 -4.16 -18.76
C VAL A 176 10.62 -5.61 -19.24
N ARG A 177 11.50 -6.02 -20.17
CA ARG A 177 11.57 -7.40 -20.67
C ARG A 177 11.90 -8.40 -19.55
N LYS A 178 12.87 -8.08 -18.68
CA LYS A 178 13.19 -8.92 -17.51
C LYS A 178 12.01 -9.09 -16.58
N ARG A 179 11.25 -8.02 -16.30
CA ARG A 179 10.09 -8.08 -15.41
C ARG A 179 8.90 -8.82 -16.03
N TRP A 180 8.69 -8.66 -17.33
CA TRP A 180 7.60 -9.33 -18.04
C TRP A 180 7.80 -10.84 -18.12
N ALA A 181 9.03 -11.30 -18.40
CA ALA A 181 9.37 -12.72 -18.42
C ALA A 181 9.25 -13.43 -17.05
N MET A 182 9.13 -12.68 -15.96
CA MET A 182 8.93 -13.20 -14.60
C MET A 182 7.45 -13.29 -14.20
N MET A 183 6.52 -12.87 -15.07
CA MET A 183 5.07 -12.88 -14.83
C MET A 183 4.32 -14.03 -15.53
N GLU A 184 5.00 -14.82 -16.36
CA GLU A 184 4.53 -16.12 -16.91
C GLU A 184 4.96 -17.29 -16.00
#